data_AF-A0A2D3C3N7-F1
#
_entry.id   AF-A0A2D3C3N7-F1
#
_cell.length_a   1.000
_cell.length_b   1.000
_cell.length_c   1.000
_cell.angle_alpha   90.00
_cell.angle_beta   90.00
_cell.angle_gamma   90.00
#
_symmetry.space_group_name_H-M   'P 1'
#
loop_
_entity.id
_entity.type
_entity.pdbx_description
1 polymer ?
#
loop_
_entity_poly.entity_id
_entity_poly.type
_entity_poly.pdbx_seq_one_letter_code
_entity_poly.pdbx_strand_id
1 'polypeptide(L)'
;MVKIIHVVMLFIVIIGLVGFTEFTTDEPEKDIRSEILNVSYADVTKISIINGLSGDSIDIKNGNKITTLVNCISGFPFTETEGQKDVNGYLYALNFYEGGQRISTVTIVGDDIVQINGVYYKSNTTQIEKCVTDVFESGK
;
A
#
# COMPACT_ATOMS: atom_id res chain seq x y z
N MET A 1 60.65 6.39 -0.49
CA MET A 1 59.69 5.27 -0.49
C MET A 1 58.58 5.45 0.56
N VAL A 2 58.92 5.61 1.84
CA VAL A 2 57.95 5.77 2.95
C VAL A 2 56.98 6.96 2.75
N LYS A 3 57.45 8.13 2.30
CA LYS A 3 56.60 9.30 2.01
C LYS A 3 55.53 9.06 0.93
N ILE A 4 55.84 8.26 -0.10
CA ILE A 4 54.91 7.96 -1.20
C ILE A 4 53.80 7.03 -0.71
N ILE A 5 54.15 6.05 0.13
CA ILE A 5 53.20 5.11 0.74
C ILE A 5 52.19 5.85 1.64
N HIS A 6 52.64 6.85 2.40
CA HIS A 6 51.74 7.65 3.25
C HIS A 6 50.78 8.51 2.43
N VAL A 7 51.24 9.08 1.31
CA VAL A 7 50.37 9.84 0.40
C VAL A 7 49.32 8.94 -0.24
N VAL A 8 49.71 7.74 -0.68
CA VAL A 8 48.77 6.77 -1.28
C VAL A 8 47.73 6.28 -0.27
N MET A 9 48.11 6.01 0.98
CA MET A 9 47.14 5.65 2.03
C MET A 9 46.15 6.78 2.32
N LEU A 10 46.61 8.04 2.31
CA LEU A 10 45.73 9.19 2.55
C LEU A 10 44.64 9.31 1.47
N PHE A 11 44.97 9.05 0.21
CA PHE A 11 44.01 9.05 -0.88
C PHE A 11 42.97 7.93 -0.78
N ILE A 12 43.36 6.72 -0.34
CA ILE A 12 42.43 5.59 -0.15
C ILE A 12 41.41 5.90 0.96
N VAL A 13 41.85 6.53 2.05
CA VAL A 13 40.96 6.91 3.17
C VAL A 13 39.98 8.01 2.75
N ILE A 14 40.41 8.98 1.94
CA ILE A 14 39.52 10.04 1.43
C ILE A 14 38.49 9.47 0.46
N ILE A 15 38.88 8.58 -0.46
CA ILE A 15 37.94 7.93 -1.39
C ILE A 15 36.94 7.04 -0.63
N GLY A 16 37.40 6.35 0.42
CA GLY A 16 36.53 5.57 1.30
C GLY A 16 35.51 6.44 2.05
N LEU A 17 35.91 7.62 2.55
CA LEU A 17 35.01 8.54 3.27
C LEU A 17 33.96 9.19 2.36
N VAL A 18 34.29 9.49 1.10
CA VAL A 18 33.33 10.06 0.12
C VAL A 18 32.38 9.00 -0.42
N GLY A 19 32.80 7.73 -0.49
CA GLY A 19 31.96 6.62 -0.97
C GLY A 19 30.87 6.17 0.00
N PHE A 20 30.87 6.64 1.26
CA PHE A 20 29.90 6.21 2.28
C PHE A 20 28.68 7.13 2.42
N THR A 21 28.63 8.29 1.75
CA THR A 21 27.52 9.25 1.93
C THR A 21 26.32 9.01 1.00
N GLU A 22 26.34 8.02 0.12
CA GLU A 22 25.28 7.82 -0.89
C GLU A 22 24.60 6.44 -0.86
N PHE A 23 24.82 5.62 0.17
CA PHE A 23 24.16 4.31 0.28
C PHE A 23 23.00 4.32 1.29
N THR A 24 22.14 5.33 1.20
CA THR A 24 20.75 5.20 1.66
C THR A 24 19.90 5.10 0.40
N THR A 25 19.76 3.87 -0.10
CA THR A 25 18.75 3.57 -1.11
C THR A 25 17.41 3.66 -0.39
N ASP A 26 16.80 4.85 -0.39
CA ASP A 26 15.37 4.95 -0.15
C ASP A 26 14.72 4.09 -1.22
N GLU A 27 14.17 2.93 -0.83
CA GLU A 27 13.34 2.14 -1.73
C GLU A 27 12.26 3.08 -2.26
N PRO A 28 12.08 3.18 -3.59
CA PRO A 28 11.09 4.08 -4.14
C PRO A 28 9.73 3.67 -3.58
N GLU A 29 9.06 4.59 -2.88
CA GLU A 29 7.65 4.44 -2.50
C GLU A 29 6.90 4.06 -3.78
N LYS A 30 6.46 2.80 -3.86
CA LYS A 30 5.78 2.29 -5.04
C LYS A 30 4.46 3.03 -5.12
N ASP A 31 4.13 3.59 -6.28
CA ASP A 31 2.82 4.20 -6.50
C ASP A 31 1.77 3.08 -6.52
N ILE A 32 1.31 2.68 -5.33
CA ILE A 32 0.31 1.64 -5.13
C ILE A 32 -1.03 2.07 -5.66
N ARG A 33 -1.20 3.36 -5.97
CA ARG A 33 -2.28 3.79 -6.82
C ARG A 33 -2.30 2.91 -8.05
N SER A 34 -1.20 2.69 -8.79
CA SER A 34 -1.10 1.80 -9.97
C SER A 34 -1.44 0.32 -9.71
N GLU A 35 -1.17 -0.18 -8.50
CA GLU A 35 -1.43 -1.57 -8.08
C GLU A 35 -2.90 -1.79 -7.71
N ILE A 36 -3.50 -0.82 -7.03
CA ILE A 36 -4.95 -0.75 -6.80
C ILE A 36 -5.67 -0.39 -8.13
N LEU A 37 -5.04 0.44 -8.98
CA LEU A 37 -5.47 0.99 -10.28
C LEU A 37 -5.16 0.11 -11.49
N ASN A 38 -4.61 -1.09 -11.33
CA ASN A 38 -4.49 -1.98 -12.47
C ASN A 38 -5.89 -2.31 -13.06
N VAL A 39 -6.95 -1.87 -12.37
CA VAL A 39 -8.24 -1.53 -12.94
C VAL A 39 -8.43 -0.02 -13.10
N SER A 40 -8.78 0.43 -14.31
CA SER A 40 -9.25 1.78 -14.55
C SER A 40 -10.48 2.07 -13.68
N TYR A 41 -10.36 2.95 -12.67
CA TYR A 41 -11.48 3.29 -11.78
C TYR A 41 -12.68 3.91 -12.51
N ALA A 42 -12.49 4.42 -13.72
CA ALA A 42 -13.60 4.89 -14.57
C ALA A 42 -14.63 3.76 -14.80
N ASP A 43 -14.18 2.50 -14.72
CA ASP A 43 -14.95 1.32 -15.06
C ASP A 43 -15.46 0.58 -13.80
N VAL A 44 -15.08 1.01 -12.59
CA VAL A 44 -15.61 0.45 -11.34
C VAL A 44 -17.06 0.87 -11.17
N THR A 45 -17.95 -0.11 -11.32
CA THR A 45 -19.41 0.05 -11.20
C THR A 45 -19.92 -0.24 -9.80
N LYS A 46 -19.17 -1.01 -9.01
CA LYS A 46 -19.57 -1.42 -7.65
C LYS A 46 -18.35 -1.75 -6.79
N ILE A 47 -18.43 -1.39 -5.51
CA ILE A 47 -17.54 -1.91 -4.46
C ILE A 47 -18.39 -2.66 -3.45
N SER A 48 -18.05 -3.92 -3.16
CA SER A 48 -18.64 -4.68 -2.06
C SER A 48 -17.69 -4.66 -0.87
N ILE A 49 -18.14 -4.17 0.28
CA ILE A 49 -17.34 -4.06 1.49
C ILE A 49 -17.86 -5.09 2.49
N ILE A 50 -16.97 -5.93 3.01
CA ILE A 50 -17.26 -6.96 4.00
C ILE A 50 -16.52 -6.61 5.28
N ASN A 51 -17.23 -6.53 6.40
CA ASN A 51 -16.64 -6.42 7.73
C ASN A 51 -16.11 -7.78 8.17
N GLY A 52 -14.81 -7.88 8.49
CA GLY A 52 -14.19 -9.15 8.84
C GLY A 52 -14.51 -9.65 10.25
N LEU A 53 -15.06 -8.79 11.12
CA LEU A 53 -15.50 -9.16 12.46
C LEU A 53 -16.92 -9.75 12.46
N SER A 54 -17.87 -9.08 11.79
CA SER A 54 -19.28 -9.52 11.77
C SER A 54 -19.64 -10.38 10.57
N GLY A 55 -18.90 -10.29 9.47
CA GLY A 55 -19.25 -10.90 8.19
C GLY A 55 -20.31 -10.12 7.41
N ASP A 56 -20.84 -9.03 7.97
CA ASP A 56 -21.82 -8.19 7.28
C ASP A 56 -21.20 -7.53 6.04
N SER A 57 -22.02 -7.31 5.02
CA SER A 57 -21.57 -6.70 3.77
C SER A 57 -22.50 -5.59 3.29
N ILE A 58 -21.92 -4.53 2.73
CA ILE A 58 -22.65 -3.50 1.99
C ILE A 58 -22.14 -3.41 0.56
N ASP A 59 -23.01 -2.94 -0.35
CA ASP A 59 -22.66 -2.67 -1.74
C ASP A 59 -22.77 -1.17 -2.03
N ILE A 60 -21.70 -0.58 -2.57
CA ILE A 60 -21.67 0.80 -3.03
C ILE A 60 -21.70 0.80 -4.55
N LYS A 61 -22.68 1.51 -5.12
CA LYS A 61 -22.82 1.71 -6.57
C LYS A 61 -22.77 3.19 -6.97
N ASN A 62 -22.71 4.09 -5.99
CA ASN A 62 -22.65 5.52 -6.24
C ASN A 62 -21.22 5.92 -6.63
N GLY A 63 -21.05 6.47 -7.84
CA GLY A 63 -19.73 6.82 -8.38
C GLY A 63 -18.94 7.81 -7.52
N ASN A 64 -19.60 8.76 -6.85
CA ASN A 64 -18.93 9.70 -5.95
C ASN A 64 -18.41 8.98 -4.70
N LYS A 65 -19.23 8.12 -4.07
CA LYS A 65 -18.79 7.31 -2.91
C LYS A 65 -17.64 6.38 -3.28
N ILE A 66 -17.70 5.75 -4.46
CA ILE A 66 -16.62 4.92 -5.00
C ILE A 66 -15.33 5.74 -5.14
N THR A 67 -15.40 6.89 -5.81
CA THR A 67 -14.26 7.78 -6.03
C THR A 67 -13.64 8.26 -4.71
N THR A 68 -14.48 8.68 -3.76
CA THR A 68 -14.00 9.14 -2.44
C THR A 68 -13.29 8.03 -1.67
N LEU A 69 -13.88 6.84 -1.61
CA LEU A 69 -13.29 5.69 -0.91
C LEU A 69 -11.94 5.30 -1.52
N VAL A 70 -11.89 5.21 -2.85
CA VAL A 70 -10.67 4.92 -3.59
C VAL A 70 -9.58 5.95 -3.33
N ASN A 71 -9.90 7.24 -3.45
CA ASN A 71 -8.93 8.31 -3.23
C ASN A 71 -8.42 8.34 -1.79
N CYS A 72 -9.27 8.00 -0.82
CA CYS A 72 -8.87 7.89 0.57
C CYS A 72 -7.82 6.79 0.74
N ILE A 73 -8.09 5.57 0.26
CA ILE A 73 -7.17 4.42 0.38
C ILE A 73 -5.87 4.67 -0.39
N SER A 74 -5.96 5.17 -1.63
CA SER A 74 -4.78 5.40 -2.46
C SER A 74 -3.95 6.62 -2.05
N GLY A 75 -4.41 7.41 -1.09
CA GLY A 75 -3.67 8.53 -0.53
C GLY A 75 -2.63 8.12 0.51
N PHE A 76 -2.64 6.87 0.97
CA PHE A 76 -1.66 6.35 1.91
C PHE A 76 -0.38 5.95 1.15
N PRO A 77 0.81 6.30 1.67
CA PRO A 77 2.05 5.77 1.14
C PRO A 77 2.12 4.30 1.54
N PHE A 78 2.47 3.39 0.63
CA PHE A 78 2.85 2.06 1.07
C PHE A 78 4.06 1.49 0.36
N THR A 79 4.65 0.52 1.02
CA THR A 79 5.80 -0.25 0.58
C THR A 79 5.38 -1.71 0.55
N GLU A 80 5.66 -2.39 -0.55
CA GLU A 80 5.46 -3.83 -0.67
C GLU A 80 6.30 -4.56 0.38
N THR A 81 5.72 -5.52 1.08
CA THR A 81 6.42 -6.27 2.13
C THR A 81 6.71 -7.70 1.66
N GLU A 82 7.99 -8.00 1.43
CA GLU A 82 8.41 -9.39 1.19
C GLU A 82 8.37 -10.22 2.48
N GLY A 83 7.93 -11.47 2.38
CA GLY A 83 8.05 -12.45 3.46
C GLY A 83 7.07 -12.29 4.63
N GLN A 84 6.02 -11.49 4.48
CA GLN A 84 4.94 -11.43 5.47
C GLN A 84 4.21 -12.78 5.52
N LYS A 85 4.16 -13.39 6.71
CA LYS A 85 3.37 -14.63 6.92
C LYS A 85 1.90 -14.32 6.71
N ASP A 86 1.18 -15.25 6.09
CA ASP A 86 -0.28 -15.18 5.94
C ASP A 86 -0.91 -14.84 7.30
N VAL A 87 -1.53 -13.68 7.36
CA VAL A 87 -2.24 -13.22 8.55
C VAL A 87 -3.65 -13.78 8.49
N ASN A 88 -4.08 -14.46 9.55
CA ASN A 88 -5.45 -14.96 9.65
C ASN A 88 -6.38 -13.82 10.07
N GLY A 89 -7.34 -13.49 9.20
CA GLY A 89 -8.35 -12.47 9.45
C GLY A 89 -8.04 -11.12 8.83
N TYR A 90 -9.05 -10.25 8.82
CA TYR A 90 -8.97 -8.89 8.28
C TYR A 90 -10.00 -7.99 8.97
N LEU A 91 -9.80 -6.68 8.93
CA LEU A 91 -10.77 -5.69 9.39
C LEU A 91 -11.87 -5.50 8.34
N TYR A 92 -11.47 -5.27 7.09
CA TYR A 92 -12.38 -5.11 5.95
C TYR A 92 -11.85 -5.75 4.69
N ALA A 93 -12.73 -6.31 3.87
CA ALA A 93 -12.42 -6.72 2.50
C ALA A 93 -13.26 -5.93 1.51
N LEU A 94 -12.60 -5.34 0.51
CA LEU A 94 -13.18 -4.52 -0.53
C LEU A 94 -13.01 -5.24 -1.86
N ASN A 95 -14.12 -5.70 -2.42
CA ASN A 95 -14.17 -6.32 -3.74
C ASN A 95 -14.63 -5.28 -4.77
N PHE A 96 -13.79 -4.99 -5.74
CA PHE A 96 -14.08 -4.04 -6.82
C PHE A 96 -14.67 -4.79 -8.01
N TYR A 97 -15.70 -4.20 -8.64
CA TYR A 97 -16.41 -4.81 -9.76
C TYR A 97 -16.59 -3.88 -10.96
N GLU A 98 -16.43 -4.43 -12.15
CA GLU A 98 -16.79 -3.85 -13.44
C GLU A 98 -17.87 -4.73 -14.09
N GLY A 99 -19.05 -4.16 -14.39
CA GLY A 99 -20.12 -4.90 -15.06
C GLY A 99 -20.61 -6.18 -14.37
N GLY A 100 -20.33 -6.35 -13.06
CA GLY A 100 -20.65 -7.55 -12.29
C GLY A 100 -19.50 -8.56 -12.15
N GLN A 101 -18.39 -8.37 -12.87
CA GLN A 101 -17.18 -9.16 -12.71
C GLN A 101 -16.27 -8.53 -11.64
N ARG A 102 -15.75 -9.34 -10.72
CA ARG A 102 -14.75 -8.88 -9.76
C ARG A 102 -13.41 -8.72 -10.46
N ILE A 103 -12.81 -7.55 -10.29
CA ILE A 103 -11.59 -7.09 -10.99
C ILE A 103 -10.39 -6.92 -10.06
N SER A 104 -10.63 -6.62 -8.77
CA SER A 104 -9.59 -6.45 -7.77
C SER A 104 -10.13 -6.69 -6.37
N THR A 105 -9.25 -7.07 -5.44
CA THR A 105 -9.57 -7.17 -4.01
C THR A 105 -8.53 -6.42 -3.19
N VAL A 106 -9.01 -5.57 -2.30
CA VAL A 106 -8.19 -4.90 -1.27
C VAL A 106 -8.68 -5.35 0.09
N THR A 107 -7.79 -5.93 0.88
CA THR A 107 -8.08 -6.38 2.23
C THR A 107 -7.31 -5.52 3.21
N ILE A 108 -8.00 -4.85 4.12
CA ILE A 108 -7.40 -4.14 5.25
C ILE A 108 -7.21 -5.15 6.36
N VAL A 109 -5.96 -5.54 6.62
CA VAL A 109 -5.62 -6.59 7.58
C VAL A 109 -5.44 -6.00 8.98
N GLY A 110 -4.86 -4.80 9.06
CA GLY A 110 -4.69 -4.03 10.28
C GLY A 110 -4.55 -2.54 9.97
N ASP A 111 -4.22 -1.74 10.98
CA ASP A 111 -4.22 -0.28 10.91
C ASP A 111 -3.24 0.30 9.88
N ASP A 112 -2.17 -0.44 9.55
CA ASP A 112 -1.09 -0.04 8.65
C ASP A 112 -0.78 -1.08 7.57
N ILE A 113 -1.52 -2.19 7.51
CA ILE A 113 -1.27 -3.31 6.59
C ILE A 113 -2.48 -3.53 5.70
N VAL A 114 -2.22 -3.52 4.39
CA VAL A 114 -3.21 -3.91 3.37
C VAL A 114 -2.66 -5.05 2.53
N GLN A 115 -3.57 -5.86 2.02
CA GLN A 115 -3.28 -6.87 1.02
C GLN A 115 -4.05 -6.52 -0.25
N ILE A 116 -3.34 -6.33 -1.36
CA ILE A 116 -3.94 -6.01 -2.66
C ILE A 116 -3.67 -7.20 -3.57
N ASN A 117 -4.74 -7.85 -4.02
CA ASN A 117 -4.66 -9.04 -4.89
C ASN A 117 -3.70 -10.14 -4.38
N GLY A 118 -3.59 -10.29 -3.04
CA GLY A 118 -2.73 -11.28 -2.40
C GLY A 118 -1.34 -10.78 -1.99
N VAL A 119 -0.89 -9.63 -2.52
CA VAL A 119 0.39 -9.02 -2.17
C VAL A 119 0.22 -8.11 -0.96
N TYR A 120 1.12 -8.22 0.02
CA TYR A 120 1.08 -7.42 1.24
C TYR A 120 1.82 -6.10 1.06
N TYR A 121 1.25 -5.04 1.61
CA TYR A 121 1.83 -3.71 1.64
C TYR A 121 1.67 -3.14 3.04
N LYS A 122 2.68 -2.37 3.45
CA LYS A 122 2.69 -1.67 4.72
C LYS A 122 2.81 -0.17 4.52
N SER A 123 1.93 0.57 5.17
CA SER A 123 2.02 2.03 5.24
C SER A 123 2.81 2.47 6.46
N ASN A 124 3.51 3.59 6.35
CA ASN A 124 4.06 4.29 7.51
C ASN A 124 2.97 5.11 8.25
N THR A 125 1.78 5.22 7.65
CA THR A 125 0.64 5.96 8.17
C THR A 125 -0.43 4.97 8.62
N THR A 126 -0.90 5.14 9.86
CA THR A 126 -1.94 4.29 10.45
C THR A 126 -3.34 4.78 10.12
N GLN A 127 -4.36 3.99 10.46
CA GLN A 127 -5.79 4.33 10.43
C GLN A 127 -6.43 4.25 9.04
N ILE A 128 -5.93 3.37 8.18
CA ILE A 128 -6.50 3.18 6.84
C ILE A 128 -7.94 2.65 6.89
N GLU A 129 -8.31 1.92 7.94
CA GLU A 129 -9.65 1.43 8.19
C GLU A 129 -10.68 2.56 8.28
N LYS A 130 -10.27 3.77 8.68
CA LYS A 130 -11.16 4.94 8.74
C LYS A 130 -11.73 5.33 7.38
N CYS A 131 -10.99 5.08 6.29
CA CYS A 131 -11.52 5.29 4.94
C CYS A 131 -12.78 4.44 4.68
N VAL A 132 -12.90 3.30 5.36
CA VAL A 132 -13.93 2.29 5.12
C VAL A 132 -15.05 2.37 6.16
N THR A 133 -14.71 2.58 7.43
CA THR A 133 -15.66 2.56 8.56
C THR A 133 -16.84 3.50 8.33
N ASP A 134 -16.59 4.77 7.98
CA ASP A 134 -17.65 5.77 7.78
C ASP A 134 -18.59 5.37 6.64
N VAL A 135 -18.01 4.81 5.57
CA VAL A 135 -18.77 4.36 4.41
C VAL A 135 -19.61 3.13 4.76
N PHE A 136 -19.03 2.19 5.50
CA PHE A 136 -19.68 0.96 5.96
C PHE A 136 -20.89 1.24 6.85
N GLU A 137 -20.72 2.07 7.88
CA GLU A 137 -21.80 2.43 8.81
C GLU A 137 -22.89 3.27 8.12
N SER A 138 -22.55 4.08 7.12
CA SER A 138 -23.55 4.84 6.33
C SER A 138 -24.39 3.97 5.37
N GLY A 139 -23.97 2.72 5.13
CA GLY A 139 -24.60 1.80 4.19
C GLY A 139 -25.45 0.71 4.84
N LYS A 140 -25.47 0.65 6.18
CA LYS A 140 -26.42 -0.16 6.96
C LYS A 140 -27.78 0.53 7.01
#